data_AF-A0A9R1RL52-F1
#
_entry.id   AF-A0A9R1RL52-F1
#
_cell.length_a   1.000
_cell.length_b   1.000
_cell.length_c   1.000
_cell.angle_alpha   90.00
_cell.angle_beta   90.00
_cell.angle_gamma   90.00
#
_symmetry.space_group_name_H-M   'P 1'
#
loop_
_entity.id
_entity.type
_entity.pdbx_description
1 polymer ?
#
loop_
_entity_poly.entity_id
_entity_poly.type
_entity_poly.pdbx_seq_one_letter_code
_entity_poly.pdbx_strand_id
1 'polypeptide(L)'
;MRLINRLIAALSQITGCIATELSEKCCATLVDAGAVDILLKQIPQLNRGIPDQEVLKQVLYTLQNIARFPNVRPVLANNPQLVNTIFQELLRNKTDMFFIACEILKKLCESEEGRGFAGALGHHIRRLASMVRGLEKKVELDKRNGHTEARKEDNLRRLGEAAALYHLLTDK
;
A
#
# COMPACT_ATOMS: atom_id res chain seq x y z
N MET A 1 -11.05 -23.11 -8.37
CA MET A 1 -9.70 -23.36 -7.82
C MET A 1 -8.55 -23.28 -8.84
N ARG A 2 -8.69 -23.67 -10.13
CA ARG A 2 -7.56 -23.63 -11.09
C ARG A 2 -7.11 -22.22 -11.52
N LEU A 3 -7.99 -21.22 -11.55
CA LEU A 3 -7.66 -19.87 -12.01
C LEU A 3 -6.85 -19.08 -10.97
N ILE A 4 -7.27 -19.10 -9.71
CA ILE A 4 -6.56 -18.45 -8.59
C ILE A 4 -5.16 -19.05 -8.46
N ASN A 5 -5.00 -20.38 -8.51
CA ASN A 5 -3.68 -21.00 -8.43
C ASN A 5 -2.77 -20.65 -9.62
N ARG A 6 -3.34 -20.46 -10.83
CA ARG A 6 -2.59 -19.99 -12.01
C ARG A 6 -2.22 -18.50 -11.90
N LEU A 7 -3.11 -17.68 -11.33
CA LEU A 7 -2.84 -16.27 -11.07
C LEU A 7 -1.78 -16.10 -9.99
N ILE A 8 -1.86 -16.88 -8.90
CA ILE A 8 -0.83 -16.97 -7.87
C ILE A 8 0.49 -17.40 -8.51
N ALA A 9 0.53 -18.46 -9.33
CA ALA A 9 1.76 -18.89 -9.97
C ALA A 9 2.37 -17.82 -10.90
N ALA A 10 1.56 -17.12 -11.69
CA ALA A 10 2.01 -16.03 -12.55
C ALA A 10 2.50 -14.82 -11.75
N LEU A 11 1.77 -14.44 -10.69
CA LEU A 11 2.16 -13.34 -9.81
C LEU A 11 3.42 -13.69 -9.02
N SER A 12 3.55 -14.91 -8.50
CA SER A 12 4.75 -15.42 -7.84
C SER A 12 5.97 -15.47 -8.75
N GLN A 13 5.79 -15.67 -10.06
CA GLN A 13 6.89 -15.54 -11.05
C GLN A 13 7.30 -14.08 -11.27
N ILE A 14 6.38 -13.12 -11.14
CA ILE A 14 6.64 -11.68 -11.27
C ILE A 14 7.25 -11.11 -9.98
N THR A 15 6.76 -11.52 -8.80
CA THR A 15 7.26 -11.09 -7.48
C THR A 15 8.53 -11.82 -7.06
N GLY A 16 8.70 -13.08 -7.44
CA GLY A 16 9.92 -13.87 -7.23
C GLY A 16 11.04 -13.56 -8.24
N CYS A 17 10.78 -12.71 -9.22
CA CYS A 17 11.83 -12.21 -10.08
C CYS A 17 12.66 -11.20 -9.28
N ILE A 18 13.87 -11.59 -8.88
CA ILE A 18 14.94 -10.70 -8.41
C ILE A 18 15.03 -9.41 -9.27
N ALA A 19 14.62 -9.51 -10.55
CA ALA A 19 14.47 -8.39 -11.47
C ALA A 19 13.47 -7.29 -11.03
N THR A 20 12.29 -7.59 -10.48
CA THR A 20 11.38 -6.51 -10.03
C THR A 20 11.83 -5.91 -8.69
N GLU A 21 12.50 -6.68 -7.85
CA GLU A 21 13.07 -6.19 -6.59
C GLU A 21 14.33 -5.32 -6.79
N LEU A 22 15.16 -5.64 -7.80
CA LEU A 22 16.50 -5.05 -7.99
C LEU A 22 16.72 -4.31 -9.33
N SER A 23 15.81 -4.41 -10.31
CA SER A 23 16.01 -3.80 -11.63
C SER A 23 14.96 -2.75 -11.96
N GLU A 24 15.39 -1.49 -11.90
CA GLU A 24 14.63 -0.33 -12.36
C GLU A 24 14.10 -0.53 -13.79
N LYS A 25 14.94 -1.07 -14.69
CA LYS A 25 14.57 -1.33 -16.09
C LYS A 25 13.40 -2.32 -16.19
N CYS A 26 13.35 -3.34 -15.33
CA CYS A 26 12.25 -4.30 -15.32
C CYS A 26 10.95 -3.65 -14.87
N CYS A 27 10.98 -2.87 -13.78
CA CYS A 27 9.82 -2.12 -13.30
C CYS A 27 9.31 -1.10 -14.33
N ALA A 28 10.20 -0.36 -14.99
CA ALA A 28 9.83 0.54 -16.08
C ALA A 28 9.16 -0.22 -17.24
N THR A 29 9.75 -1.33 -17.68
CA THR A 29 9.17 -2.17 -18.74
C THR A 29 7.78 -2.71 -18.37
N LEU A 30 7.56 -3.09 -17.12
CA LEU A 30 6.24 -3.54 -16.64
C LEU A 30 5.21 -2.41 -16.69
N VAL A 31 5.60 -1.20 -16.29
CA VAL A 31 4.75 -0.01 -16.37
C VAL A 31 4.41 0.31 -17.83
N ASP A 32 5.39 0.31 -18.72
CA ASP A 32 5.22 0.57 -20.16
C ASP A 32 4.32 -0.49 -20.84
N ALA A 33 4.39 -1.73 -20.37
CA ALA A 33 3.54 -2.82 -20.84
C ALA A 33 2.10 -2.77 -20.29
N GLY A 34 1.76 -1.77 -19.47
CA GLY A 34 0.42 -1.60 -18.90
C GLY A 34 0.11 -2.55 -17.73
N ALA A 35 1.13 -3.13 -17.09
CA ALA A 35 0.92 -4.10 -16.00
C ALA A 35 0.18 -3.49 -14.80
N VAL A 36 0.38 -2.21 -14.52
CA VAL A 36 -0.29 -1.50 -13.40
C VAL A 36 -1.81 -1.57 -13.52
N ASP A 37 -2.36 -1.27 -14.69
CA ASP A 37 -3.81 -1.31 -14.91
C ASP A 37 -4.37 -2.74 -14.83
N ILE A 38 -3.60 -3.72 -15.29
CA ILE A 38 -3.97 -5.13 -15.19
C ILE A 38 -4.06 -5.56 -13.72
N LEU A 39 -3.05 -5.23 -12.91
CA LEU A 39 -3.02 -5.52 -11.47
C LEU A 39 -4.19 -4.84 -10.75
N LEU A 40 -4.48 -3.57 -11.07
CA LEU A 40 -5.58 -2.82 -10.47
C LEU A 40 -6.95 -3.41 -10.79
N LYS A 41 -7.15 -3.94 -12.00
CA LYS A 41 -8.41 -4.61 -12.38
C LYS A 41 -8.65 -5.89 -11.58
N GLN A 42 -7.60 -6.51 -11.02
CA GLN A 42 -7.75 -7.71 -10.20
C GLN A 42 -8.22 -7.39 -8.79
N ILE A 43 -7.74 -6.32 -8.16
CA ILE A 43 -7.97 -6.02 -6.73
C ILE A 43 -9.47 -6.06 -6.34
N PRO A 44 -10.40 -5.42 -7.09
CA PRO A 44 -11.83 -5.46 -6.75
C PRO A 44 -12.47 -6.85 -6.83
N GLN A 45 -11.84 -7.80 -7.52
CA GLN A 45 -12.34 -9.16 -7.69
C GLN A 45 -11.91 -10.09 -6.54
N LEU A 46 -10.93 -9.66 -5.73
CA LEU A 46 -10.40 -10.43 -4.62
C LEU A 46 -11.32 -10.32 -3.40
N ASN A 47 -11.72 -11.47 -2.86
CA ASN A 47 -12.50 -11.51 -1.63
C ASN A 47 -11.59 -11.59 -0.38
N ARG A 48 -12.21 -11.72 0.80
CA ARG A 48 -11.51 -11.77 2.10
C ARG A 48 -11.04 -13.16 2.51
N GLY A 49 -11.24 -14.17 1.68
CA GLY A 49 -10.73 -15.51 1.90
C GLY A 49 -9.21 -15.52 1.84
N ILE A 50 -8.60 -16.40 2.62
CA ILE A 50 -7.13 -16.56 2.71
C ILE A 50 -6.46 -16.61 1.33
N PRO A 51 -6.97 -17.37 0.33
CA PRO A 51 -6.32 -17.43 -0.99
C PRO A 51 -6.26 -16.07 -1.70
N ASP A 52 -7.35 -15.32 -1.65
CA ASP A 52 -7.46 -14.03 -2.34
C ASP A 52 -6.68 -12.94 -1.60
N GLN A 53 -6.55 -13.04 -0.27
CA GLN A 53 -5.70 -12.14 0.51
C GLN A 53 -4.21 -12.39 0.25
N GLU A 54 -3.79 -13.63 -0.02
CA GLU A 54 -2.42 -13.90 -0.44
C GLU A 54 -2.15 -13.33 -1.84
N VAL A 55 -3.09 -13.47 -2.78
CA VAL A 55 -3.01 -12.81 -4.09
C VAL A 55 -2.88 -11.29 -3.94
N LEU A 56 -3.72 -10.67 -3.10
CA LEU A 56 -3.67 -9.24 -2.85
C LEU A 56 -2.32 -8.81 -2.28
N LYS A 57 -1.78 -9.58 -1.33
CA LYS A 57 -0.44 -9.35 -0.77
C LYS A 57 0.63 -9.35 -1.86
N GLN A 58 0.60 -10.32 -2.78
CA GLN A 58 1.53 -10.37 -3.91
C GLN A 58 1.36 -9.18 -4.86
N VAL A 59 0.13 -8.78 -5.17
CA VAL A 59 -0.16 -7.59 -5.99
C VAL A 59 0.44 -6.33 -5.35
N LEU A 60 0.23 -6.14 -4.04
CA LEU A 60 0.75 -4.99 -3.31
C LEU A 60 2.29 -4.99 -3.26
N TYR A 61 2.94 -6.15 -3.08
CA TYR A 61 4.40 -6.23 -3.17
C TYR A 61 4.94 -5.84 -4.54
N THR A 62 4.32 -6.29 -5.63
CA THR A 62 4.71 -5.86 -6.99
C THR A 62 4.63 -4.34 -7.12
N LEU A 63 3.52 -3.73 -6.65
CA LEU A 63 3.35 -2.28 -6.71
C LEU A 63 4.35 -1.53 -5.82
N GLN A 64 4.70 -2.08 -4.66
CA GLN A 64 5.75 -1.54 -3.78
C GLN A 64 7.11 -1.56 -4.46
N ASN A 65 7.47 -2.68 -5.10
CA ASN A 65 8.72 -2.81 -5.84
C ASN A 65 8.81 -1.79 -6.98
N ILE A 66 7.73 -1.60 -7.74
CA ILE A 66 7.66 -0.57 -8.78
C ILE A 66 7.81 0.83 -8.17
N ALA A 67 7.04 1.16 -7.12
CA ALA A 67 7.06 2.48 -6.48
C ALA A 67 8.42 2.86 -5.86
N ARG A 68 9.31 1.88 -5.66
CA ARG A 68 10.67 2.12 -5.17
C ARG A 68 11.49 3.00 -6.11
N PHE A 69 11.25 2.96 -7.42
CA PHE A 69 12.10 3.62 -8.41
C PHE A 69 11.58 5.03 -8.79
N PRO A 70 12.41 6.09 -8.67
CA PRO A 70 11.96 7.47 -8.92
C PRO A 70 11.37 7.72 -10.31
N ASN A 71 11.91 7.11 -11.35
CA ASN A 71 11.49 7.28 -12.74
C ASN A 71 10.05 6.82 -13.04
N VAL A 72 9.52 5.86 -12.27
CA VAL A 72 8.16 5.33 -12.46
C VAL A 72 7.13 5.90 -11.49
N ARG A 73 7.56 6.52 -10.38
CA ARG A 73 6.65 7.12 -9.39
C ARG A 73 5.68 8.15 -9.99
N PRO A 74 6.10 9.07 -10.90
CA PRO A 74 5.17 10.00 -11.54
C PRO A 74 4.01 9.29 -12.24
N VAL A 75 4.29 8.17 -12.93
CA VAL A 75 3.26 7.40 -13.64
C VAL A 75 2.25 6.80 -12.66
N LEU A 76 2.74 6.25 -11.54
CA LEU A 76 1.87 5.72 -10.49
C LEU A 76 1.07 6.81 -9.77
N ALA A 77 1.72 7.93 -9.44
CA ALA A 77 1.10 9.07 -8.76
C ALA A 77 0.02 9.74 -9.61
N ASN A 78 0.21 9.80 -10.93
CA ASN A 78 -0.76 10.30 -11.90
C ASN A 78 -1.90 9.31 -12.23
N ASN A 79 -1.99 8.17 -11.53
CA ASN A 79 -3.10 7.23 -11.67
C ASN A 79 -4.04 7.33 -10.44
N PRO A 80 -5.13 8.12 -10.50
CA PRO A 80 -6.03 8.30 -9.36
C PRO A 80 -6.69 7.00 -8.89
N GLN A 81 -6.93 6.06 -9.81
CA GLN A 81 -7.51 4.76 -9.49
C GLN A 81 -6.55 3.93 -8.64
N LEU A 82 -5.26 3.90 -8.99
CA LEU A 82 -4.21 3.26 -8.21
C LEU A 82 -4.19 3.85 -6.80
N VAL A 83 -4.00 5.16 -6.70
CA VAL A 83 -3.84 5.84 -5.42
C VAL A 83 -5.07 5.62 -4.53
N ASN A 84 -6.28 5.77 -5.08
CA ASN A 84 -7.52 5.49 -4.37
C ASN A 84 -7.59 4.03 -3.88
N THR A 85 -7.19 3.08 -4.71
CA THR A 85 -7.22 1.64 -4.36
C THR A 85 -6.24 1.36 -3.21
N ILE A 86 -5.01 1.86 -3.29
CA ILE A 86 -4.02 1.68 -2.22
C ILE A 86 -4.48 2.33 -0.90
N PHE A 87 -5.09 3.52 -0.96
CA PHE A 87 -5.69 4.15 0.23
C PHE A 87 -6.79 3.29 0.85
N GLN A 88 -7.67 2.69 0.04
CA GLN A 88 -8.70 1.82 0.58
C GLN A 88 -8.09 0.59 1.26
N GLU A 89 -7.05 0.00 0.68
CA GLU A 89 -6.35 -1.13 1.29
C GLU A 89 -5.59 -0.75 2.57
N LEU A 90 -4.95 0.41 2.61
CA LEU A 90 -4.38 0.96 3.86
C LEU A 90 -5.47 1.09 4.94
N LEU A 91 -6.61 1.67 4.60
CA LEU A 91 -7.69 1.95 5.56
C LEU A 91 -8.40 0.68 6.06
N ARG A 92 -8.35 -0.42 5.30
CA ARG A 92 -9.06 -1.67 5.58
C ARG A 92 -8.20 -2.71 6.29
N ASN A 93 -6.89 -2.74 6.03
CA ASN A 93 -5.99 -3.77 6.54
C ASN A 93 -5.41 -3.44 7.92
N LYS A 94 -5.18 -4.48 8.72
CA LYS A 94 -4.56 -4.39 10.06
C LYS A 94 -3.33 -5.30 10.22
N THR A 95 -2.86 -5.88 9.12
CA THR A 95 -1.77 -6.86 9.03
C THR A 95 -0.64 -6.28 8.18
N ASP A 96 0.35 -7.09 7.77
CA ASP A 96 1.47 -6.69 6.90
C ASP A 96 1.07 -5.78 5.72
N MET A 97 -0.08 -6.06 5.08
CA MET A 97 -0.57 -5.28 3.95
C MET A 97 -0.84 -3.81 4.28
N PHE A 98 -1.13 -3.48 5.55
CA PHE A 98 -1.20 -2.10 6.02
C PHE A 98 0.13 -1.37 5.79
N PHE A 99 1.24 -1.99 6.18
CA PHE A 99 2.57 -1.41 6.07
C PHE A 99 3.01 -1.31 4.61
N ILE A 100 2.70 -2.30 3.78
CA ILE A 100 3.00 -2.28 2.34
C ILE A 100 2.23 -1.13 1.66
N ALA A 101 0.93 -0.99 1.93
CA ALA A 101 0.12 0.09 1.38
C ALA A 101 0.60 1.47 1.85
N CYS A 102 0.99 1.59 3.12
CA CYS A 102 1.56 2.82 3.67
C CYS A 102 2.87 3.20 2.95
N GLU A 103 3.77 2.24 2.77
CA GLU A 103 5.05 2.46 2.11
C GLU A 103 4.90 2.89 0.66
N ILE A 104 3.98 2.26 -0.10
CA ILE A 104 3.65 2.69 -1.47
C ILE A 104 3.26 4.17 -1.47
N LEU A 105 2.30 4.56 -0.63
CA LEU A 105 1.79 5.94 -0.60
C LEU A 105 2.87 6.95 -0.20
N LYS A 106 3.72 6.62 0.78
CA LYS A 106 4.87 7.47 1.15
C LYS A 106 5.85 7.62 -0.02
N LYS A 107 6.17 6.54 -0.74
CA LYS A 107 7.05 6.59 -1.92
C LYS A 107 6.46 7.46 -3.02
N LEU A 108 5.16 7.40 -3.25
CA LEU A 108 4.51 8.27 -4.24
C LEU A 108 4.64 9.75 -3.85
N CYS A 109 4.54 10.11 -2.56
CA CYS A 109 4.70 11.49 -2.09
C CYS A 109 6.13 12.05 -2.30
N GLU A 110 7.12 11.21 -2.61
CA GLU A 110 8.48 11.67 -2.92
C GLU A 110 8.56 12.37 -4.30
N SER A 111 7.59 12.18 -5.20
CA SER A 111 7.50 12.90 -6.49
C SER A 111 6.64 14.16 -6.41
N GLU A 112 6.80 15.09 -7.36
CA GLU A 112 6.00 16.33 -7.41
C GLU A 112 4.52 16.04 -7.68
N GLU A 113 4.26 15.11 -8.60
CA GLU A 113 2.93 14.62 -8.94
C GLU A 113 2.25 13.98 -7.72
N GLY A 114 3.05 13.29 -6.90
CA GLY A 114 2.61 12.69 -5.65
C GLY A 114 2.08 13.69 -4.64
N ARG A 115 2.80 14.81 -4.49
CA ARG A 115 2.35 15.92 -3.63
C ARG A 115 1.09 16.57 -4.19
N GLY A 116 0.92 16.58 -5.51
CA GLY A 116 -0.25 17.13 -6.19
C GLY A 116 -1.57 16.37 -5.91
N PHE A 117 -1.56 15.05 -5.81
CA PHE A 117 -2.80 14.29 -5.61
C PHE A 117 -3.39 14.41 -4.20
N ALA A 118 -2.62 14.85 -3.20
CA ALA A 118 -3.10 14.98 -1.82
C ALA A 118 -4.35 15.89 -1.75
N GLY A 119 -4.38 16.96 -2.56
CA GLY A 119 -5.54 17.85 -2.68
C GLY A 119 -6.80 17.17 -3.21
N ALA A 120 -6.65 16.20 -4.12
CA ALA A 120 -7.77 15.45 -4.71
C ALA A 120 -8.32 14.35 -3.76
N LEU A 121 -7.57 13.98 -2.71
CA LEU A 121 -7.90 12.88 -1.80
C LEU A 121 -8.43 13.35 -0.45
N GLY A 122 -9.03 14.55 -0.37
CA GLY A 122 -9.48 15.13 0.90
C GLY A 122 -10.37 14.21 1.76
N HIS A 123 -11.19 13.36 1.16
CA HIS A 123 -11.96 12.35 1.91
C HIS A 123 -11.07 11.27 2.55
N HIS A 124 -10.05 10.78 1.83
CA HIS A 124 -9.12 9.78 2.36
C HIS A 124 -8.22 10.34 3.44
N ILE A 125 -7.73 11.57 3.27
CA ILE A 125 -6.93 12.27 4.29
C ILE A 125 -7.73 12.41 5.58
N ARG A 126 -9.02 12.77 5.51
CA ARG A 126 -9.89 12.81 6.71
C ARG A 126 -10.05 11.44 7.38
N ARG A 127 -10.18 10.37 6.60
CA ARG A 127 -10.26 8.99 7.13
C ARG A 127 -8.94 8.55 7.75
N LEU A 128 -7.80 8.88 7.14
CA LEU A 128 -6.47 8.64 7.69
C LEU A 128 -6.28 9.40 9.02
N ALA A 129 -6.65 10.68 9.08
CA ALA A 129 -6.63 11.46 10.31
C ALA A 129 -7.48 10.81 11.42
N SER A 130 -8.66 10.29 11.07
CA SER A 130 -9.51 9.56 12.01
C SER A 130 -8.88 8.25 12.48
N MET A 131 -8.13 7.55 11.61
CA MET A 131 -7.39 6.35 11.97
C MET A 131 -6.24 6.68 12.93
N VAL A 132 -5.46 7.73 12.64
CA VAL A 132 -4.37 8.21 13.50
C VAL A 132 -4.90 8.50 14.91
N ARG A 133 -5.94 9.32 15.03
CA ARG A 133 -6.58 9.59 16.33
C ARG A 133 -7.10 8.34 17.05
N GLY A 134 -7.61 7.37 16.29
CA GLY A 134 -8.05 6.09 16.84
C GLY A 134 -6.88 5.26 17.38
N LEU A 135 -5.75 5.25 16.67
CA LEU A 135 -4.52 4.55 17.07
C LEU A 135 -3.86 5.23 18.27
N GLU A 136 -3.81 6.56 18.33
CA GLU A 136 -3.31 7.33 19.49
C GLU A 136 -4.06 6.93 20.76
N LYS A 137 -5.40 6.96 20.74
CA LYS A 137 -6.22 6.53 21.87
C LYS A 137 -5.93 5.08 22.26
N LYS A 138 -5.74 4.20 21.27
CA LYS A 138 -5.47 2.78 21.52
C LYS A 138 -4.10 2.57 22.17
N VAL A 139 -3.07 3.26 21.70
CA VAL A 139 -1.72 3.22 22.29
C VAL A 139 -1.74 3.74 23.73
N GLU A 140 -2.49 4.81 24.02
CA GLU A 140 -2.64 5.30 25.40
C GLU A 140 -3.38 4.31 26.32
N LEU A 141 -4.39 3.60 25.80
CA LEU A 141 -5.06 2.53 26.54
C LEU A 141 -4.16 1.32 26.75
N ASP A 142 -3.34 0.96 25.76
CA ASP A 142 -2.38 -0.14 25.83
C ASP A 142 -1.36 0.05 26.96
N LYS A 143 -1.01 1.29 27.33
CA LYS A 143 -0.15 1.60 28.50
C LYS A 143 -0.78 1.21 29.83
N ARG A 144 -2.12 1.20 29.91
CA ARG A 144 -2.89 0.96 31.13
C ARG A 144 -3.42 -0.48 31.24
N ASN A 145 -3.43 -1.20 30.13
CA ASN A 145 -4.04 -2.53 30.02
C ASN A 145 -2.99 -3.65 29.97
N GLY A 146 -3.36 -4.84 30.46
CA GLY A 146 -2.56 -6.07 30.39
C GLY A 146 -2.51 -6.72 29.00
N HIS A 147 -2.55 -5.96 27.91
CA HIS A 147 -2.38 -6.51 26.56
C HIS A 147 -0.96 -7.06 26.36
N THR A 148 -0.81 -8.01 25.42
CA THR A 148 0.50 -8.57 25.07
C THR A 148 1.41 -7.48 24.49
N GLU A 149 2.70 -7.52 24.83
CA GLU A 149 3.69 -6.54 24.34
C GLU A 149 3.73 -6.48 22.80
N ALA A 150 3.63 -7.62 22.12
CA ALA A 150 3.55 -7.69 20.65
C ALA A 150 2.38 -6.87 20.07
N ARG A 151 1.22 -6.85 20.75
CA ARG A 151 0.06 -6.05 20.30
C ARG A 151 0.26 -4.56 20.56
N LYS A 152 0.97 -4.20 21.63
CA LYS A 152 1.30 -2.80 21.93
C LYS A 152 2.29 -2.26 20.90
N GLU A 153 3.33 -3.03 20.60
CA GLU A 153 4.32 -2.71 19.58
C GLU A 153 3.69 -2.56 18.19
N ASP A 154 2.81 -3.48 17.78
CA ASP A 154 2.10 -3.37 16.50
C ASP A 154 1.26 -2.08 16.41
N ASN A 155 0.49 -1.75 17.46
CA ASN A 155 -0.32 -0.53 17.46
C ASN A 155 0.55 0.74 17.41
N LEU A 156 1.67 0.74 18.14
CA LEU A 156 2.63 1.85 18.13
C LEU A 156 3.28 2.03 16.76
N ARG A 157 3.73 0.93 16.14
CA ARG A 157 4.32 0.94 14.80
C ARG A 157 3.32 1.44 13.76
N ARG A 158 2.08 0.96 13.80
CA ARG A 158 1.01 1.41 12.91
C ARG A 158 0.68 2.88 13.09
N LEU A 159 0.69 3.37 14.33
CA LEU A 159 0.51 4.79 14.61
C LEU A 159 1.61 5.62 13.96
N GLY A 160 2.88 5.24 14.16
CA GLY A 160 4.03 5.95 13.59
C GLY A 160 3.95 6.05 12.06
N GLU A 161 3.63 4.94 11.40
CA GLU A 161 3.49 4.86 9.94
C GLU A 161 2.32 5.70 9.42
N ALA A 162 1.14 5.58 10.04
CA ALA A 162 -0.04 6.35 9.64
C ALA A 162 0.16 7.86 9.86
N ALA A 163 0.79 8.26 10.97
CA ALA A 163 1.07 9.64 11.30
C ALA A 163 2.08 10.24 10.32
N ALA A 164 3.17 9.52 10.02
CA ALA A 164 4.17 9.96 9.05
C ALA A 164 3.56 10.18 7.65
N LEU A 165 2.74 9.23 7.18
CA LEU A 165 2.02 9.40 5.92
C LEU A 165 1.04 10.58 5.97
N TYR A 166 0.31 10.75 7.07
CA TYR A 166 -0.61 11.88 7.23
C TYR A 166 0.14 13.22 7.11
N HIS A 167 1.26 13.38 7.81
CA HIS A 167 2.11 14.57 7.73
C HIS A 167 2.57 14.84 6.30
N LEU A 168 3.10 13.83 5.59
CA LEU A 168 3.53 13.98 4.19
C LEU A 168 2.43 14.47 3.25
N LEU A 169 1.16 14.18 3.56
CA LEU A 169 0.01 14.55 2.73
C LEU A 169 -0.60 15.89 3.12
N THR A 170 -0.26 16.42 4.30
CA THR A 170 -0.84 17.67 4.82
C THR A 170 0.17 18.81 4.94
N ASP A 171 1.45 18.49 5.05
CA ASP A 171 2.53 19.46 5.05
C ASP A 171 2.74 19.95 3.61
N LYS A 172 2.51 21.24 3.41
CA LYS A 172 2.62 21.92 2.10
C LYS A 172 4.01 22.47 1.87
#